data_AF-A0A6N7S4W1-F1
#
_entry.id   AF-A0A6N7S4W1-F1
#
_cell.length_a   1.000
_cell.length_b   1.000
_cell.length_c   1.000
_cell.angle_alpha   90.00
_cell.angle_beta   90.00
_cell.angle_gamma   90.00
#
_symmetry.space_group_name_H-M   'P 1'
#
loop_
_entity.id
_entity.type
_entity.pdbx_description
1 polymer ?
#
loop_
_entity_poly.entity_id
_entity_poly.type
_entity_poly.pdbx_seq_one_letter_code
_entity_poly.pdbx_strand_id
1 'polypeptide(L)'
;MTKILAVSSLEKNIIYCNASWNAICSKDYRKALKYLEHVTELNNNPSEYYFNKAWSLYHLKRNQELDEFLKDISKQQVNNKYIWDCLTFVKLSNSKGNNKVIEDHLLQMENYISVEGDYEAKAFLYTQLISFYKRTRQYKKALHFAENYINS
;
A
#
# COMPACT_ATOMS: atom_id res chain seq x y z
N MET A 1 -13.09 27.83 -27.48
CA MET A 1 -12.92 26.36 -27.52
C MET A 1 -12.19 25.93 -26.27
N THR A 2 -12.91 25.30 -25.35
CA THR A 2 -12.32 24.72 -24.13
C THR A 2 -11.44 23.55 -24.55
N LYS A 3 -10.13 23.67 -24.39
CA LYS A 3 -9.21 22.52 -24.51
C LYS A 3 -9.62 21.54 -23.40
N ILE A 4 -10.29 20.45 -23.76
CA ILE A 4 -10.40 19.30 -22.86
C ILE A 4 -8.95 18.85 -22.65
N LEU A 5 -8.38 19.13 -21.49
CA LEU A 5 -7.05 18.65 -21.13
C LEU A 5 -7.16 17.12 -21.09
N ALA A 6 -6.53 16.45 -22.07
CA ALA A 6 -6.48 15.01 -22.09
C ALA A 6 -5.74 14.54 -20.83
N VAL A 7 -6.41 13.74 -20.01
CA VAL A 7 -5.82 13.16 -18.80
C VAL A 7 -4.62 12.29 -19.20
N SER A 8 -3.46 12.58 -18.62
CA SER A 8 -2.22 11.84 -18.86
C SER A 8 -2.32 10.39 -18.38
N SER A 9 -1.45 9.50 -18.89
CA SER A 9 -1.37 8.12 -18.43
C SER A 9 -1.12 8.02 -16.92
N LEU A 10 -0.29 8.92 -16.37
CA LEU A 10 0.01 8.98 -14.94
C LEU A 10 -1.23 9.34 -14.12
N GLU A 11 -1.97 10.38 -14.50
CA GLU A 11 -3.19 10.79 -13.80
C GLU A 11 -4.26 9.69 -13.84
N LYS A 12 -4.38 8.96 -14.96
CA LYS A 12 -5.26 7.78 -15.05
C LYS A 12 -4.81 6.69 -14.07
N ASN A 13 -3.52 6.39 -14.02
CA ASN A 13 -2.97 5.39 -13.11
C ASN A 13 -3.25 5.75 -11.64
N ILE A 14 -3.08 7.01 -11.26
CA ILE A 14 -3.41 7.53 -9.92
C ILE A 14 -4.90 7.30 -9.61
N ILE A 15 -5.80 7.66 -10.54
CA ILE A 15 -7.25 7.47 -10.36
C ILE A 15 -7.59 5.99 -10.13
N TYR A 16 -7.02 5.09 -10.93
CA TYR A 16 -7.25 3.65 -10.77
C TYR A 16 -6.66 3.10 -9.47
N CYS A 17 -5.50 3.60 -9.02
CA CYS A 17 -4.92 3.22 -7.74
C CYS A 17 -5.77 3.70 -6.56
N ASN A 18 -6.31 4.92 -6.62
CA ASN A 18 -7.21 5.44 -5.59
C ASN A 18 -8.55 4.69 -5.57
N ALA A 19 -9.10 4.34 -6.74
CA ALA A 19 -10.28 3.48 -6.82
C ALA A 19 -10.01 2.09 -6.23
N SER A 20 -8.83 1.52 -6.50
CA SER A 20 -8.38 0.26 -5.89
C SER A 20 -8.25 0.37 -4.38
N TRP A 21 -7.69 1.45 -3.86
CA TRP A 21 -7.58 1.69 -2.42
C TRP A 21 -8.95 1.76 -1.74
N ASN A 22 -9.91 2.48 -2.33
CA ASN A 22 -11.28 2.53 -1.83
C ASN A 22 -11.95 1.13 -1.79
N ALA A 23 -11.69 0.29 -2.79
CA ALA A 23 -12.15 -1.09 -2.80
C ALA A 23 -11.48 -1.93 -1.70
N ILE A 24 -10.17 -1.75 -1.46
CA ILE A 24 -9.43 -2.38 -0.35
C ILE A 24 -10.02 -1.99 1.01
N CYS A 25 -10.28 -0.69 1.24
CA CYS A 25 -10.91 -0.19 2.45
C CYS A 25 -12.31 -0.80 2.67
N SER A 26 -13.02 -1.09 1.57
CA SER A 26 -14.31 -1.79 1.58
C SER A 26 -14.19 -3.31 1.65
N LYS A 27 -12.96 -3.86 1.74
CA LYS A 27 -12.63 -5.29 1.71
C LYS A 27 -13.04 -6.02 0.42
N ASP A 28 -13.27 -5.30 -0.67
CA ASP A 28 -13.53 -5.87 -1.99
C ASP A 28 -12.23 -5.97 -2.79
N TYR A 29 -11.41 -6.94 -2.41
CA TYR A 29 -10.08 -7.15 -2.99
C TYR A 29 -10.13 -7.61 -4.46
N ARG A 30 -11.23 -8.23 -4.91
CA ARG A 30 -11.39 -8.61 -6.33
C ARG A 30 -11.62 -7.37 -7.18
N LYS A 31 -12.47 -6.47 -6.73
CA LYS A 31 -12.70 -5.19 -7.39
C LYS A 31 -11.47 -4.29 -7.37
N ALA A 32 -10.69 -4.31 -6.29
CA ALA A 32 -9.40 -3.65 -6.22
C ALA A 32 -8.48 -4.10 -7.37
N LEU A 33 -8.29 -5.42 -7.54
CA LEU A 33 -7.51 -5.97 -8.66
C LEU A 33 -8.07 -5.59 -10.03
N LYS A 34 -9.40 -5.58 -10.20
CA LYS A 34 -10.04 -5.14 -11.45
C LYS A 34 -9.72 -3.68 -11.80
N TYR A 35 -9.64 -2.79 -10.81
CA TYR A 35 -9.17 -1.41 -11.08
C TYR A 35 -7.70 -1.38 -11.50
N LEU A 36 -6.87 -2.19 -10.86
CA LEU A 36 -5.43 -2.26 -11.16
C LEU A 36 -5.12 -2.89 -12.53
N GLU A 37 -6.04 -3.63 -13.14
CA GLU A 37 -5.92 -4.11 -14.53
C GLU A 37 -5.90 -2.97 -15.56
N HIS A 38 -6.42 -1.79 -15.19
CA HIS A 38 -6.41 -0.61 -16.06
C HIS A 38 -5.16 0.27 -15.90
N VAL A 39 -4.27 -0.06 -14.96
CA VAL A 39 -3.01 0.66 -14.76
C VAL A 39 -2.02 0.23 -15.84
N THR A 40 -1.55 1.18 -16.65
CA THR A 40 -0.63 0.95 -17.78
C THR A 40 0.76 1.56 -17.53
N GLU A 41 1.79 1.17 -18.29
CA GLU A 41 3.12 1.82 -18.26
C GLU A 41 3.83 1.74 -16.89
N LEU A 42 4.11 0.50 -16.45
CA LEU A 42 4.60 0.17 -15.09
C LEU A 42 5.84 0.96 -14.62
N ASN A 43 6.69 1.41 -15.54
CA ASN A 43 7.92 2.15 -15.22
C ASN A 43 7.65 3.54 -14.61
N ASN A 44 6.40 4.03 -14.64
CA ASN A 44 5.99 5.29 -14.03
C ASN A 44 4.75 5.12 -13.12
N ASN A 45 4.58 3.94 -12.54
CA ASN A 45 3.42 3.69 -11.68
C ASN A 45 3.53 4.39 -10.33
N PRO A 46 2.40 4.92 -9.83
CA PRO A 46 2.29 5.39 -8.46
C PRO A 46 2.61 4.25 -7.49
N SER A 47 3.22 4.59 -6.35
CA SER A 47 3.73 3.60 -5.38
C SER A 47 2.62 2.68 -4.85
N GLU A 48 1.41 3.23 -4.81
CA GLU A 48 0.13 2.64 -4.42
C GLU A 48 -0.21 1.42 -5.27
N TYR A 49 0.15 1.40 -6.57
CA TYR A 49 -0.10 0.24 -7.44
C TYR A 49 0.53 -1.03 -6.84
N TYR A 50 1.79 -0.93 -6.43
CA TYR A 50 2.56 -2.06 -5.95
C TYR A 50 1.98 -2.61 -4.66
N PHE A 51 1.69 -1.72 -3.71
CA PHE A 51 1.08 -2.12 -2.46
C PHE A 51 -0.33 -2.68 -2.66
N ASN A 52 -1.21 -1.94 -3.38
CA ASN A 52 -2.61 -2.33 -3.55
C ASN A 52 -2.75 -3.69 -4.21
N LYS A 53 -1.90 -3.98 -5.21
CA LYS A 53 -1.89 -5.28 -5.87
C LYS A 53 -1.43 -6.37 -4.91
N ALA A 54 -0.29 -6.19 -4.24
CA ALA A 54 0.24 -7.19 -3.32
C ALA A 54 -0.73 -7.48 -2.16
N TRP A 55 -1.32 -6.44 -1.58
CA TRP A 55 -2.27 -6.53 -0.48
C TRP A 55 -3.56 -7.26 -0.88
N SER A 56 -4.09 -6.94 -2.07
CA SER A 56 -5.28 -7.60 -2.59
C SER A 56 -5.03 -9.08 -2.88
N LEU A 57 -3.87 -9.43 -3.47
CA LEU A 57 -3.49 -10.83 -3.70
C LEU A 57 -3.35 -11.61 -2.39
N TYR A 58 -2.70 -11.01 -1.38
CA TYR A 58 -2.56 -11.57 -0.04
C TYR A 58 -3.93 -11.88 0.59
N HIS A 59 -4.84 -10.91 0.65
CA HIS A 59 -6.16 -11.09 1.24
C HIS A 59 -7.05 -12.09 0.50
N LEU A 60 -6.85 -12.25 -0.81
CA LEU A 60 -7.51 -13.27 -1.61
C LEU A 60 -6.83 -14.65 -1.52
N LYS A 61 -5.75 -14.78 -0.75
CA LYS A 61 -4.91 -16.00 -0.64
C LYS A 61 -4.36 -16.47 -1.99
N ARG A 62 -4.13 -15.55 -2.92
CA ARG A 62 -3.54 -15.82 -4.26
C ARG A 62 -2.02 -15.79 -4.18
N ASN A 63 -1.46 -16.70 -3.37
CA ASN A 63 -0.02 -16.69 -3.00
C ASN A 63 0.91 -16.84 -4.21
N GLN A 64 0.58 -17.73 -5.15
CA GLN A 64 1.39 -17.93 -6.36
C GLN A 64 1.53 -16.63 -7.17
N GLU A 65 0.42 -15.93 -7.37
CA GLU A 65 0.41 -14.67 -8.13
C GLU A 65 1.12 -13.54 -7.38
N LEU A 66 1.06 -13.53 -6.05
CA LEU A 66 1.84 -12.62 -5.23
C LEU A 66 3.35 -12.87 -5.43
N ASP A 67 3.78 -14.12 -5.41
CA ASP A 67 5.19 -14.48 -5.61
C ASP A 67 5.69 -14.14 -7.02
N GLU A 68 4.86 -14.39 -8.05
CA GLU A 68 5.13 -14.00 -9.43
C GLU A 68 5.25 -12.47 -9.55
N PHE A 69 4.30 -11.73 -8.97
CA PHE A 69 4.32 -10.27 -8.97
C PHE A 69 5.60 -9.71 -8.33
N LEU A 70 6.02 -10.25 -7.19
CA LEU A 70 7.25 -9.83 -6.50
C LEU A 70 8.51 -10.11 -7.32
N LYS A 71 8.55 -11.24 -8.04
CA LYS A 71 9.65 -11.56 -8.96
C LYS A 71 9.70 -10.57 -10.13
N ASP A 72 8.54 -10.19 -10.67
CA ASP A 72 8.48 -9.26 -11.80
C ASP A 72 8.90 -7.85 -11.43
N ILE A 73 8.52 -7.36 -10.24
CA ILE A 73 9.00 -6.07 -9.70
C ILE A 73 10.53 -6.07 -9.55
N SER A 74 11.08 -7.18 -9.05
CA SER A 74 12.53 -7.34 -8.88
C SER A 74 13.28 -7.22 -10.22
N LYS A 75 12.71 -7.79 -11.29
CA LYS A 75 13.29 -7.73 -12.65
C LYS A 75 13.19 -6.34 -13.27
N GLN A 76 12.15 -5.58 -12.94
CA GLN A 76 11.95 -4.21 -13.41
C GLN A 76 12.90 -3.19 -12.76
N GLN A 77 13.76 -3.63 -11.82
CA GLN A 77 14.73 -2.79 -11.11
C GLN A 77 14.07 -1.59 -10.39
N VAL A 78 12.87 -1.79 -9.86
CA VAL A 78 12.20 -0.78 -9.04
C VAL A 78 13.07 -0.46 -7.82
N ASN A 79 13.66 0.74 -7.80
CA ASN A 79 14.58 1.18 -6.75
C ASN A 79 13.94 2.27 -5.89
N ASN A 80 12.85 1.92 -5.19
CA ASN A 80 12.18 2.80 -4.25
C ASN A 80 12.02 2.07 -2.91
N LYS A 81 12.64 2.62 -1.86
CA LYS A 81 12.64 2.02 -0.51
C LYS A 81 11.22 1.83 0.03
N TYR A 82 10.35 2.83 -0.11
CA TYR A 82 8.98 2.79 0.38
C TYR A 82 8.19 1.63 -0.25
N ILE A 83 8.32 1.45 -1.57
CA ILE A 83 7.68 0.32 -2.28
C ILE A 83 8.14 -1.02 -1.68
N TRP A 84 9.45 -1.21 -1.50
CA TRP A 84 9.98 -2.46 -0.94
C TRP A 84 9.58 -2.70 0.50
N ASP A 85 9.48 -1.65 1.32
CA ASP A 85 9.00 -1.76 2.70
C ASP A 85 7.52 -2.17 2.75
N CYS A 86 6.69 -1.59 1.88
CA CYS A 86 5.29 -1.98 1.71
C CYS A 86 5.15 -3.46 1.32
N LEU A 87 5.92 -3.92 0.33
CA LEU A 87 5.90 -5.32 -0.12
C LEU A 87 6.42 -6.28 0.97
N THR A 88 7.41 -5.86 1.75
CA THR A 88 7.94 -6.63 2.89
C THR A 88 6.88 -6.78 3.97
N PHE A 89 6.13 -5.71 4.29
CA PHE A 89 5.00 -5.79 5.21
C PHE A 89 3.93 -6.80 4.77
N VAL A 90 3.61 -6.86 3.46
CA VAL A 90 2.67 -7.86 2.93
C VAL A 90 3.20 -9.28 3.14
N LYS A 91 4.48 -9.53 2.87
CA LYS A 91 5.11 -10.84 3.08
C LYS A 91 5.08 -11.27 4.55
N LEU A 92 5.47 -10.38 5.46
CA LEU A 92 5.45 -10.63 6.91
C LEU A 92 4.02 -10.95 7.39
N SER A 93 3.02 -10.28 6.83
CA SER A 93 1.61 -10.55 7.12
C SER A 93 1.17 -11.92 6.61
N ASN A 94 1.66 -12.36 5.45
CA ASN A 94 1.31 -13.65 4.86
C ASN A 94 1.90 -14.87 5.59
N SER A 95 3.13 -14.75 6.12
CA SER A 95 3.85 -15.87 6.71
C SER A 95 3.48 -16.18 8.17
N LYS A 96 2.37 -15.64 8.70
CA LYS A 96 2.09 -15.58 10.16
C LYS A 96 3.27 -14.96 10.93
N GLY A 97 3.84 -13.88 10.40
CA GLY A 97 5.00 -13.22 10.99
C GLY A 97 4.82 -12.89 12.47
N ASN A 98 5.92 -12.91 13.22
CA ASN A 98 5.94 -12.49 14.61
C ASN A 98 5.44 -11.04 14.71
N ASN A 99 4.43 -10.79 15.55
CA ASN A 99 3.86 -9.45 15.73
C ASN A 99 4.93 -8.40 16.06
N LYS A 100 5.97 -8.77 16.80
CA LYS A 100 7.09 -7.86 17.09
C LYS A 100 7.85 -7.46 15.83
N VAL A 101 8.14 -8.40 14.93
CA VAL A 101 8.82 -8.11 13.66
C VAL A 101 7.97 -7.22 12.77
N ILE A 102 6.65 -7.44 12.75
CA ILE A 102 5.72 -6.58 12.01
C ILE A 102 5.68 -5.16 12.60
N GLU A 103 5.61 -5.06 13.93
CA GLU A 103 5.62 -3.77 14.65
C GLU A 103 6.91 -3.01 14.38
N ASP A 104 8.06 -3.66 14.57
CA ASP A 104 9.38 -3.06 14.36
C ASP A 104 9.53 -2.57 12.91
N HIS A 105 9.07 -3.34 11.93
CA HIS A 105 9.08 -2.95 10.52
C HIS A 105 8.21 -1.71 10.25
N LEU A 106 6.97 -1.68 10.76
CA LEU A 106 6.07 -0.53 10.58
C LEU A 106 6.61 0.74 11.27
N LEU A 107 7.22 0.61 12.45
CA LEU A 107 7.83 1.74 13.14
C LEU A 107 9.10 2.24 12.44
N GLN A 108 9.88 1.35 11.82
CA GLN A 108 11.00 1.76 10.97
C GLN A 108 10.54 2.58 9.76
N MET A 109 9.41 2.20 9.15
CA MET A 109 8.79 2.98 8.08
C MET A 109 8.38 4.37 8.56
N GLU A 110 7.80 4.46 9.75
CA GLU A 110 7.31 5.71 10.33
C GLU A 110 8.40 6.77 10.50
N ASN A 111 9.60 6.35 10.92
CA ASN A 111 10.73 7.25 11.14
C ASN A 111 11.14 8.07 9.90
N TYR A 112 11.02 7.50 8.69
CA TYR A 112 11.39 8.22 7.47
C TYR A 112 10.17 8.77 6.73
N ILE A 113 9.01 8.09 6.76
CA ILE A 113 7.78 8.58 6.12
C ILE A 113 7.27 9.86 6.79
N SER A 114 7.44 10.00 8.11
CA SER A 114 7.05 11.22 8.84
C SER A 114 7.84 12.47 8.42
N VAL A 115 9.00 12.30 7.79
CA VAL A 115 9.90 13.39 7.36
C VAL A 115 9.91 13.57 5.84
N GLU A 116 9.90 12.46 5.09
CA GLU A 116 10.15 12.43 3.65
C GLU A 116 8.95 12.01 2.80
N GLY A 117 7.93 11.39 3.42
CA GLY A 117 6.79 10.79 2.72
C GLY A 117 5.73 11.82 2.35
N ASP A 118 5.07 11.60 1.21
CA ASP A 118 3.86 12.34 0.88
C ASP A 118 2.67 11.93 1.79
N TYR A 119 1.57 12.67 1.67
CA TYR A 119 0.36 12.44 2.46
C TYR A 119 -0.23 11.03 2.24
N GLU A 120 -0.05 10.43 1.06
CA GLU A 120 -0.60 9.10 0.74
C GLU A 120 0.20 8.00 1.44
N ALA A 121 1.53 8.08 1.39
CA ALA A 121 2.42 7.15 2.07
C ALA A 121 2.18 7.15 3.59
N LYS A 122 1.97 8.34 4.17
CA LYS A 122 1.64 8.51 5.58
C LYS A 122 0.26 7.94 5.92
N ALA A 123 -0.77 8.28 5.14
CA ALA A 123 -2.13 7.75 5.32
C ALA A 123 -2.17 6.22 5.29
N PHE A 124 -1.44 5.63 4.34
CA PHE A 124 -1.26 4.20 4.24
C PHE A 124 -0.64 3.62 5.52
N LEU A 125 0.54 4.10 5.91
CA LEU A 125 1.29 3.57 7.04
C LEU A 125 0.46 3.64 8.33
N TYR A 126 -0.18 4.77 8.58
CA TYR A 126 -0.95 5.00 9.79
C TYR A 126 -2.19 4.09 9.83
N THR A 127 -2.84 3.86 8.69
CA THR A 127 -3.91 2.87 8.56
C THR A 127 -3.44 1.46 8.95
N GLN A 128 -2.21 1.08 8.56
CA GLN A 128 -1.63 -0.22 8.93
C GLN A 128 -1.28 -0.30 10.42
N LEU A 129 -0.63 0.74 10.98
CA LEU A 129 -0.29 0.81 12.40
C LEU A 129 -1.55 0.74 13.28
N ILE A 130 -2.58 1.54 12.96
CA ILE A 130 -3.87 1.53 13.67
C ILE A 130 -4.49 0.13 13.62
N SER A 131 -4.55 -0.48 12.43
CA SER A 131 -5.12 -1.83 12.25
C SER A 131 -4.33 -2.90 12.99
N PHE A 132 -2.99 -2.82 12.95
CA PHE A 132 -2.08 -3.72 13.66
C PHE A 132 -2.30 -3.64 15.19
N TYR A 133 -2.34 -2.43 15.75
CA TYR A 133 -2.54 -2.24 17.19
C TYR A 133 -3.95 -2.60 17.65
N LYS A 134 -4.97 -2.39 16.82
CA LYS A 134 -6.33 -2.91 17.10
C LYS A 134 -6.34 -4.44 17.15
N ARG A 135 -5.72 -5.11 16.17
CA ARG A 135 -5.63 -6.58 16.12
C ARG A 135 -4.88 -7.16 17.32
N THR A 136 -3.82 -6.48 17.78
CA THR A 136 -3.01 -6.90 18.92
C THR A 136 -3.52 -6.36 20.27
N ARG A 137 -4.70 -5.72 20.29
CA ARG A 137 -5.37 -5.17 21.49
C ARG A 137 -4.57 -4.08 22.23
N GLN A 138 -3.64 -3.40 21.54
CA GLN A 138 -2.86 -2.28 22.06
C GLN A 138 -3.56 -0.94 21.76
N TYR A 139 -4.78 -0.76 22.29
CA TYR A 139 -5.66 0.34 21.88
C TYR A 139 -5.12 1.75 22.14
N LYS A 140 -4.30 1.95 23.18
CA LYS A 140 -3.64 3.24 23.44
C LYS A 140 -2.71 3.66 22.30
N LYS A 141 -1.93 2.71 21.76
CA LYS A 141 -1.07 2.95 20.59
C LYS A 141 -1.91 3.18 19.34
N ALA A 142 -2.99 2.42 19.16
CA ALA A 142 -3.92 2.65 18.04
C ALA A 142 -4.52 4.06 18.06
N LEU A 143 -4.91 4.55 19.25
CA LEU A 143 -5.43 5.91 19.42
C LEU A 143 -4.37 6.97 19.11
N HIS A 144 -3.15 6.80 19.64
CA HIS A 144 -2.04 7.71 19.36
C HIS A 144 -1.79 7.92 17.85
N PHE A 145 -1.74 6.84 17.07
CA PHE A 145 -1.57 6.95 15.62
C PHE A 145 -2.81 7.55 14.94
N ALA A 146 -4.03 7.27 15.41
CA ALA A 146 -5.23 7.89 14.88
C ALA A 146 -5.26 9.42 15.10
N GLU A 147 -4.88 9.88 16.29
CA GLU A 147 -4.80 11.31 16.64
C GLU A 147 -3.72 12.01 15.82
N ASN A 148 -2.53 11.42 15.71
CA ASN A 148 -1.44 11.97 14.89
C ASN A 148 -1.79 12.06 13.41
N TYR A 149 -2.63 11.15 12.89
CA TYR A 149 -3.09 11.19 11.51
C TYR A 149 -4.09 12.33 11.26
N ILE A 150 -5.03 12.52 12.18
CA ILE A 150 -6.08 13.55 12.07
C ILE A 150 -5.48 14.96 12.19
N ASN A 151 -4.45 15.13 13.01
CA ASN A 151 -3.85 16.42 13.33
C ASN A 151 -2.71 16.83 12.40
N SER A 152 -2.46 16.10 11.30
CA SER A 152 -1.39 16.38 10.35
C SER A 152 -1.89 16.70 8.95
#